data_AF-A0A821JDV4-F1
#
_entry.id   AF-A0A821JDV4-F1
#
_cell.length_a   1.000
_cell.length_b   1.000
_cell.length_c   1.000
_cell.angle_alpha   90.00
_cell.angle_beta   90.00
_cell.angle_gamma   90.00
#
_symmetry.space_group_name_H-M   'P 1'
#
loop_
_entity.id
_entity.type
_entity.pdbx_description
1 polymer ?
#
loop_
_entity_poly.entity_id
_entity_poly.type
_entity_poly.pdbx_seq_one_letter_code
_entity_poly.pdbx_strand_id
1 'polypeptide(L)'
;ESTEPETFNNFINKQNIQSKKRRRRAGSSRFKRAVQINSTTTSWSTQIVSSVKTLMHISTRFSLMFYSSGFLGLVFGLTSALLTKHLAFDKSSLSLEISLLLLTAYASYMFAELFHLSGIMSILVCGLTMSHYTHENLSQVGRQSITVIFRTIAFLAETCVFVYLGLGIFEYQHAFHPKLIFWTIVLTLVGRAAHVFPLSFLMNCFRSKNHRITFSMQLIMWFAGLREQKNIISSI
;
A
#
# COMPACT_ATOMS: atom_id res chain seq x y z
N GLU A 1 -91.56 -13.57 15.85
CA GLU A 1 -91.49 -13.65 14.38
C GLU A 1 -90.59 -12.51 13.87
N SER A 2 -89.55 -12.87 13.11
CA SER A 2 -88.76 -12.03 12.16
C SER A 2 -87.67 -11.01 12.57
N THR A 3 -86.96 -11.07 13.73
CA THR A 3 -85.83 -10.14 14.01
C THR A 3 -84.42 -10.75 14.09
N GLU A 4 -84.28 -12.07 14.15
CA GLU A 4 -82.98 -12.76 14.18
C GLU A 4 -82.14 -12.73 12.89
N PRO A 5 -82.70 -12.74 11.64
CA PRO A 5 -81.87 -12.81 10.44
C PRO A 5 -81.13 -11.49 10.12
N GLU A 6 -81.69 -10.34 10.53
CA GLU A 6 -81.10 -9.00 10.31
C GLU A 6 -79.80 -8.80 11.11
N THR A 7 -79.76 -9.28 12.36
CA THR A 7 -78.61 -9.09 13.26
C THR A 7 -77.44 -9.99 12.85
N PHE A 8 -77.73 -11.23 12.43
CA PHE A 8 -76.75 -12.15 11.89
C PHE A 8 -76.17 -11.64 10.55
N ASN A 9 -77.02 -11.16 9.64
CA ASN A 9 -76.58 -10.57 8.37
C ASN A 9 -75.70 -9.32 8.57
N ASN A 10 -76.03 -8.47 9.55
CA ASN A 10 -75.21 -7.31 9.90
C ASN A 10 -73.84 -7.71 10.49
N PHE A 11 -73.77 -8.80 11.26
CA PHE A 11 -72.50 -9.33 11.76
C PHE A 11 -71.62 -9.86 10.62
N ILE A 12 -72.18 -10.65 9.70
CA ILE A 12 -71.47 -11.14 8.51
C ILE A 12 -70.98 -10.00 7.63
N ASN A 13 -71.81 -8.97 7.41
CA ASN A 13 -71.42 -7.80 6.63
C ASN A 13 -70.27 -7.03 7.30
N LYS A 14 -70.30 -6.86 8.63
CA LYS A 14 -69.23 -6.21 9.40
C LYS A 14 -67.92 -7.01 9.33
N GLN A 15 -67.98 -8.34 9.41
CA GLN A 15 -66.80 -9.21 9.23
C GLN A 15 -66.23 -9.11 7.79
N ASN A 16 -67.09 -9.06 6.77
CA ASN A 16 -66.68 -8.88 5.38
C ASN A 16 -66.03 -7.51 5.12
N ILE A 17 -66.56 -6.44 5.71
CA ILE A 17 -65.95 -5.10 5.60
C ILE A 17 -64.58 -5.07 6.29
N GLN A 18 -64.45 -5.69 7.47
CA GLN A 18 -63.17 -5.77 8.18
C GLN A 18 -62.15 -6.64 7.43
N SER A 19 -62.57 -7.77 6.85
CA SER A 19 -61.70 -8.63 6.04
C SER A 19 -61.23 -7.92 4.76
N LYS A 20 -62.13 -7.17 4.09
CA LYS A 20 -61.79 -6.33 2.92
C LYS A 20 -60.83 -5.20 3.29
N LYS A 21 -61.00 -4.57 4.46
CA LYS A 21 -60.08 -3.53 4.98
C LYS A 21 -58.73 -4.11 5.38
N ARG A 22 -58.67 -5.34 5.90
CA ARG A 22 -57.42 -6.07 6.19
C ARG A 22 -56.68 -6.44 4.90
N ARG A 23 -57.39 -6.93 3.86
CA ARG A 23 -56.80 -7.24 2.55
C ARG A 23 -56.22 -6.00 1.86
N ARG A 24 -56.93 -4.85 1.90
CA ARG A 24 -56.43 -3.57 1.37
C ARG A 24 -55.18 -3.08 2.11
N ARG A 25 -55.16 -3.17 3.45
CA ARG A 25 -53.99 -2.81 4.26
C ARG A 25 -52.80 -3.75 4.00
N ALA A 26 -53.05 -5.05 3.90
CA ALA A 26 -52.04 -6.03 3.54
C ALA A 26 -51.46 -5.75 2.14
N GLY A 27 -52.30 -5.45 1.14
CA GLY A 27 -51.86 -5.05 -0.21
C GLY A 27 -50.99 -3.79 -0.21
N SER A 28 -51.40 -2.74 0.50
CA SER A 28 -50.61 -1.50 0.64
C SER A 28 -49.26 -1.74 1.34
N SER A 29 -49.23 -2.57 2.39
CA SER A 29 -47.98 -2.91 3.09
C SER A 29 -47.01 -3.73 2.23
N ARG A 30 -47.53 -4.66 1.41
CA ARG A 30 -46.74 -5.45 0.46
C ARG A 30 -46.17 -4.56 -0.65
N PHE A 31 -46.99 -3.65 -1.17
CA PHE A 31 -46.55 -2.66 -2.15
C PHE A 31 -45.46 -1.73 -1.58
N LYS A 32 -45.66 -1.18 -0.38
CA LYS A 32 -44.65 -0.34 0.30
C LYS A 32 -43.32 -1.09 0.53
N ARG A 33 -43.37 -2.37 0.92
CA ARG A 33 -42.17 -3.21 1.05
C ARG A 33 -41.48 -3.46 -0.28
N ALA A 34 -42.23 -3.75 -1.35
CA ALA A 34 -41.67 -3.97 -2.68
C ALA A 34 -40.96 -2.70 -3.22
N VAL A 35 -41.58 -1.53 -3.04
CA VAL A 35 -40.98 -0.24 -3.41
C VAL A 35 -39.70 0.04 -2.61
N GLN A 36 -39.69 -0.23 -1.30
CA GLN A 36 -38.52 -0.03 -0.45
C GLN A 36 -37.35 -0.96 -0.81
N ILE A 37 -37.65 -2.21 -1.18
CA ILE A 37 -36.62 -3.15 -1.64
C ILE A 37 -36.05 -2.66 -2.97
N ASN A 38 -36.89 -2.25 -3.92
CA ASN A 38 -36.40 -1.76 -5.20
C ASN A 38 -35.55 -0.49 -5.04
N SER A 39 -35.99 0.48 -4.22
CA SER A 39 -35.25 1.72 -3.97
C SER A 39 -33.92 1.49 -3.24
N THR A 40 -33.88 0.57 -2.28
CA THR A 40 -32.62 0.18 -1.63
C THR A 40 -31.70 -0.53 -2.60
N THR A 41 -32.18 -1.50 -3.39
CA THR A 41 -31.36 -2.18 -4.40
C THR A 41 -30.79 -1.23 -5.46
N THR A 42 -31.55 -0.20 -5.87
CA THR A 42 -31.06 0.83 -6.80
C THR A 42 -30.03 1.77 -6.15
N SER A 43 -30.14 2.02 -4.83
CA SER A 43 -29.15 2.80 -4.08
C SER A 43 -27.83 2.04 -3.94
N TRP A 44 -27.89 0.74 -3.60
CA TRP A 44 -26.69 -0.10 -3.51
C TRP A 44 -25.99 -0.25 -4.86
N SER A 45 -26.74 -0.46 -5.95
CA SER A 45 -26.14 -0.60 -7.28
C SER A 45 -25.49 0.70 -7.78
N THR A 46 -26.13 1.86 -7.54
CA THR A 46 -25.54 3.16 -7.88
C THR A 46 -24.30 3.50 -7.03
N GLN A 47 -24.31 3.15 -5.74
CA GLN A 47 -23.15 3.32 -4.87
C GLN A 47 -21.97 2.41 -5.31
N ILE A 48 -22.23 1.14 -5.64
CA ILE A 48 -21.20 0.22 -6.13
C ILE A 48 -20.61 0.71 -7.46
N VAL A 49 -21.44 1.14 -8.42
CA VAL A 49 -20.96 1.67 -9.70
C VAL A 49 -20.13 2.94 -9.51
N SER A 50 -20.51 3.81 -8.56
CA SER A 50 -19.71 4.99 -8.19
C SER A 50 -18.38 4.60 -7.55
N SER A 51 -18.37 3.67 -6.58
CA SER A 51 -17.15 3.19 -5.94
C SER A 51 -16.20 2.51 -6.93
N VAL A 52 -16.70 1.69 -7.85
CA VAL A 52 -15.89 1.04 -8.88
C VAL A 52 -15.29 2.07 -9.84
N LYS A 53 -16.05 3.10 -10.24
CA LYS A 53 -15.52 4.19 -11.08
C LYS A 53 -14.40 4.96 -10.39
N THR A 54 -14.57 5.27 -9.10
CA THR A 54 -13.55 5.94 -8.30
C THR A 54 -12.31 5.06 -8.12
N LEU A 55 -12.49 3.76 -7.86
CA LEU A 55 -11.38 2.80 -7.78
C LEU A 55 -10.63 2.68 -9.11
N MET A 56 -11.34 2.57 -10.23
CA MET A 56 -10.72 2.55 -11.56
C MET A 56 -9.95 3.85 -11.83
N HIS A 57 -10.52 5.00 -11.49
CA HIS A 57 -9.83 6.29 -11.67
C HIS A 57 -8.57 6.39 -10.81
N ILE A 58 -8.62 5.97 -9.54
CA ILE A 58 -7.44 5.94 -8.65
C ILE A 58 -6.39 4.96 -9.19
N SER A 59 -6.81 3.78 -9.63
CA SER A 59 -5.90 2.75 -10.18
C SER A 59 -5.18 3.25 -11.45
N THR A 60 -5.91 3.88 -12.37
CA THR A 60 -5.33 4.47 -13.59
C THR A 60 -4.39 5.63 -13.26
N ARG A 61 -4.80 6.53 -12.35
CA ARG A 61 -3.96 7.65 -11.87
C ARG A 61 -2.67 7.14 -11.24
N PHE A 62 -2.77 6.15 -10.35
CA PHE A 62 -1.61 5.56 -9.70
C PHE A 62 -0.67 4.90 -10.71
N SER A 63 -1.21 4.11 -11.64
CA SER A 63 -0.42 3.46 -12.68
C SER A 63 0.32 4.48 -13.54
N LEU A 64 -0.37 5.54 -13.98
CA LEU A 64 0.24 6.60 -14.78
C LEU A 64 1.34 7.32 -14.00
N MET A 65 1.09 7.73 -12.76
CA MET A 65 2.09 8.38 -11.91
C MET A 65 3.32 7.48 -11.71
N PHE A 66 3.10 6.18 -11.49
CA PHE A 66 4.17 5.21 -11.29
C PHE A 66 5.05 5.03 -12.54
N TYR A 67 4.44 4.81 -13.71
CA TYR A 67 5.17 4.64 -14.96
C TYR A 67 5.86 5.93 -15.41
N SER A 68 5.21 7.08 -15.28
CA SER A 68 5.80 8.38 -15.65
C SER A 68 6.98 8.74 -14.73
N SER A 69 6.85 8.59 -13.41
CA SER A 69 7.96 8.78 -12.48
C SER A 69 9.11 7.82 -12.74
N GLY A 70 8.81 6.53 -13.00
CA GLY A 70 9.83 5.54 -13.28
C GLY A 70 10.57 5.81 -14.58
N PHE A 71 9.86 6.21 -15.63
CA PHE A 71 10.46 6.60 -16.90
C PHE A 71 11.38 7.81 -16.76
N LEU A 72 10.95 8.85 -16.03
CA LEU A 72 11.77 10.03 -15.77
C LEU A 72 13.05 9.67 -15.00
N GLY A 73 12.93 8.86 -13.94
CA GLY A 73 14.09 8.36 -13.18
C GLY A 73 15.07 7.58 -14.05
N LEU A 74 14.56 6.75 -14.97
CA LEU A 74 15.38 5.96 -15.90
C LEU A 74 16.14 6.84 -16.89
N VAL A 75 15.49 7.88 -17.45
CA VAL A 75 16.15 8.84 -18.35
C VAL A 75 17.27 9.58 -17.63
N PHE A 76 17.04 10.06 -16.41
CA PHE A 76 18.08 10.75 -15.63
C PHE A 76 19.23 9.82 -15.21
N GLY A 77 18.93 8.58 -14.83
CA GLY A 77 19.98 7.60 -14.51
C GLY A 77 20.84 7.21 -15.71
N LEU A 78 20.24 7.05 -16.89
CA LEU A 78 20.98 6.82 -18.14
C LEU A 78 21.80 8.06 -18.54
N THR A 79 21.22 9.26 -18.36
CA THR A 79 21.93 10.53 -18.57
C THR A 79 23.14 10.63 -17.66
N SER A 80 23.01 10.20 -16.39
CA SER A 80 24.13 10.14 -15.46
C SER A 80 25.25 9.21 -15.95
N ALA A 81 24.92 8.01 -16.42
CA ALA A 81 25.91 7.08 -16.96
C ALA A 81 26.63 7.66 -18.19
N LEU A 82 25.91 8.37 -19.07
CA LEU A 82 26.49 9.07 -20.22
C LEU A 82 27.40 10.23 -19.80
N LEU A 83 26.99 11.02 -18.79
CA LEU A 83 27.81 12.09 -18.22
C LEU A 83 29.10 11.52 -17.64
N THR A 84 29.03 10.46 -16.82
CA THR A 84 30.23 9.80 -16.29
C THR A 84 31.15 9.30 -17.40
N LYS A 85 30.61 8.78 -18.50
CA LYS A 85 31.41 8.35 -19.66
C LYS A 85 32.06 9.52 -20.41
N HIS A 86 31.36 10.64 -20.59
CA HIS A 86 31.89 11.83 -21.26
C HIS A 86 32.90 12.61 -20.41
N LEU A 87 32.75 12.60 -19.08
CA LEU A 87 33.69 13.26 -18.16
C LEU A 87 34.90 12.37 -17.83
N ALA A 88 34.81 11.05 -18.01
CA ALA A 88 35.93 10.11 -17.84
C ALA A 88 37.10 10.32 -18.81
N PHE A 89 36.96 11.16 -19.84
CA PHE A 89 38.09 11.59 -20.66
C PHE A 89 39.08 12.46 -19.89
N ASP A 90 38.64 13.11 -18.80
CA ASP A 90 39.48 13.93 -17.95
C ASP A 90 39.66 13.22 -16.59
N LYS A 91 40.80 12.55 -16.40
CA LYS A 91 41.15 11.65 -15.27
C LYS A 91 41.24 12.34 -13.89
N SER A 92 40.52 13.42 -13.67
CA SER A 92 40.85 14.38 -12.62
C SER A 92 39.66 14.57 -11.67
N SER A 93 39.72 13.82 -10.57
CA SER A 93 39.04 14.02 -9.27
C SER A 93 37.78 13.17 -8.95
N LEU A 94 37.99 12.24 -8.00
CA LEU A 94 36.98 11.45 -7.26
C LEU A 94 35.79 12.28 -6.76
N SER A 95 36.06 13.52 -6.32
CA SER A 95 35.05 14.44 -5.80
C SER A 95 34.00 14.80 -6.85
N LEU A 96 34.42 14.95 -8.11
CA LEU A 96 33.55 15.32 -9.23
C LEU A 96 32.60 14.18 -9.59
N GLU A 97 33.11 12.94 -9.62
CA GLU A 97 32.29 11.74 -9.86
C GLU A 97 31.15 11.63 -8.84
N ILE A 98 31.48 11.73 -7.55
CA ILE A 98 30.50 11.59 -6.45
C ILE A 98 29.49 12.75 -6.48
N SER A 99 29.97 13.98 -6.67
CA SER A 99 29.12 15.17 -6.71
C SER A 99 28.14 15.13 -7.88
N LEU A 100 28.55 14.66 -9.06
CA LEU A 100 27.68 14.50 -10.23
C LEU A 100 26.61 13.44 -10.02
N LEU A 101 26.94 12.32 -9.38
CA LEU A 101 25.95 11.28 -9.06
C LEU A 101 24.87 11.81 -8.12
N LEU A 102 25.28 12.48 -7.04
CA LEU A 102 24.36 13.11 -6.09
C LEU A 102 23.53 14.22 -6.74
N LEU A 103 24.16 15.07 -7.56
CA LEU A 103 23.48 16.16 -8.27
C LEU A 103 22.45 15.61 -9.26
N THR A 104 22.78 14.57 -10.02
CA THR A 104 21.86 13.98 -11.01
C THR A 104 20.69 13.26 -10.33
N ALA A 105 20.94 12.60 -9.19
CA ALA A 105 19.88 12.01 -8.38
C ALA A 105 18.93 13.08 -7.83
N TYR A 106 19.47 14.19 -7.30
CA TYR A 106 18.68 15.31 -6.81
C TYR A 106 17.92 16.04 -7.93
N ALA A 107 18.54 16.22 -9.10
CA ALA A 107 17.90 16.80 -10.27
C ALA A 107 16.69 15.97 -10.72
N SER A 108 16.82 14.64 -10.74
CA SER A 108 15.71 13.73 -11.05
C SER A 108 14.52 13.87 -10.10
N TYR A 109 14.78 14.14 -8.81
CA TYR A 109 13.74 14.43 -7.83
C TYR A 109 13.07 15.79 -8.11
N MET A 110 13.86 16.85 -8.32
CA MET A 110 13.34 18.20 -8.58
C MET A 110 12.50 18.26 -9.86
N PHE A 111 12.91 17.59 -10.92
CA PHE A 111 12.14 17.50 -12.16
C PHE A 111 10.83 16.73 -11.96
N ALA A 112 10.84 15.65 -11.18
CA ALA A 112 9.62 14.90 -10.89
C ALA A 112 8.60 15.75 -10.11
N GLU A 113 9.06 16.52 -9.12
CA GLU A 113 8.20 17.48 -8.39
C GLU A 113 7.66 18.58 -9.31
N LEU A 114 8.46 19.08 -10.26
CA LEU A 114 8.02 20.08 -11.23
C LEU A 114 6.88 19.59 -12.14
N PHE A 115 6.86 18.29 -12.45
CA PHE A 115 5.79 17.65 -13.21
C PHE A 115 4.63 17.14 -12.33
N HIS A 116 4.60 17.46 -11.03
CA HIS A 116 3.64 16.93 -10.07
C HIS A 116 3.57 15.39 -10.05
N LEU A 117 4.70 14.74 -10.33
CA LEU A 117 4.88 13.29 -10.27
C LEU A 117 5.44 12.89 -8.90
N SER A 118 5.59 11.59 -8.65
CA SER A 118 6.24 11.11 -7.43
C SER A 118 7.76 11.31 -7.50
N GLY A 119 8.27 12.31 -6.78
CA GLY A 119 9.71 12.57 -6.66
C GLY A 119 10.49 11.41 -6.05
N ILE A 120 9.93 10.79 -5.00
CA ILE A 120 10.56 9.66 -4.32
C ILE A 120 10.72 8.45 -5.24
N MET A 121 9.73 8.16 -6.09
CA MET A 121 9.84 7.04 -7.04
C MET A 121 10.83 7.34 -8.16
N SER A 122 10.88 8.59 -8.64
CA SER A 122 11.83 9.02 -9.67
C SER A 122 13.29 8.86 -9.20
N ILE A 123 13.62 9.38 -8.00
CA ILE A 123 14.98 9.26 -7.45
C ILE A 123 15.37 7.81 -7.14
N LEU A 124 14.41 6.95 -6.73
CA LEU A 124 14.67 5.52 -6.53
C LEU A 124 15.02 4.80 -7.82
N VAL A 125 14.27 5.04 -8.91
CA VAL A 125 14.59 4.43 -10.22
C VAL A 125 15.88 4.99 -10.81
N CYS A 126 16.15 6.28 -10.61
CA CYS A 126 17.43 6.90 -10.93
C CYS A 126 18.60 6.23 -10.19
N GLY A 127 18.47 6.00 -8.88
CA GLY A 127 19.47 5.28 -8.07
C GLY A 127 19.66 3.83 -8.50
N LEU A 128 18.56 3.11 -8.80
CA LEU A 128 18.62 1.73 -9.30
C LEU A 128 19.37 1.64 -10.63
N THR A 129 19.06 2.52 -11.56
CA THR A 129 19.73 2.56 -12.88
C THR A 129 21.20 2.97 -12.73
N MET A 130 21.54 3.94 -11.88
CA MET A 130 22.94 4.27 -11.57
C MET A 130 23.69 3.08 -10.96
N SER A 131 23.06 2.31 -10.08
CA SER A 131 23.68 1.13 -9.47
C SER A 131 24.05 0.06 -10.49
N HIS A 132 23.33 -0.04 -11.61
CA HIS A 132 23.61 -1.04 -12.65
C HIS A 132 24.56 -0.51 -13.73
N TYR A 133 24.31 0.70 -14.23
CA TYR A 133 25.04 1.25 -15.39
C TYR A 133 26.27 2.05 -14.99
N THR A 134 26.21 2.79 -13.89
CA THR A 134 27.31 3.66 -13.48
C THR A 134 28.35 2.90 -12.66
N HIS A 135 27.97 1.79 -12.01
CA HIS A 135 28.92 0.96 -11.26
C HIS A 135 30.12 0.59 -12.12
N GLU A 136 29.93 0.09 -13.34
CA GLU A 136 31.06 -0.33 -14.19
C GLU A 136 31.86 0.80 -14.82
N ASN A 137 31.30 2.01 -14.89
CA ASN A 137 31.93 3.16 -15.51
C ASN A 137 32.64 4.08 -14.50
N LEU A 138 32.53 3.78 -13.20
CA LEU A 138 33.18 4.52 -12.10
C LEU A 138 34.56 3.96 -11.75
N SER A 139 35.44 4.86 -11.29
CA SER A 139 36.73 4.51 -10.70
C SER A 139 36.56 3.59 -9.49
N GLN A 140 37.50 2.66 -9.29
CA GLN A 140 37.52 1.71 -8.16
C GLN A 140 37.37 2.43 -6.81
N VAL A 141 38.03 3.59 -6.67
CA VAL A 141 37.98 4.42 -5.46
C VAL A 141 36.60 5.08 -5.31
N GLY A 142 36.00 5.54 -6.40
CA GLY A 142 34.64 6.11 -6.45
C GLY A 142 33.57 5.15 -5.93
N ARG A 143 33.62 3.89 -6.37
CA ARG A 143 32.69 2.84 -5.94
C ARG A 143 32.74 2.58 -4.43
N GLN A 144 33.94 2.60 -3.84
CA GLN A 144 34.11 2.41 -2.40
C GLN A 144 33.60 3.63 -1.63
N SER A 145 33.97 4.84 -2.05
CA SER A 145 33.55 6.07 -1.38
C SER A 145 32.03 6.25 -1.38
N ILE A 146 31.36 6.04 -2.51
CA ILE A 146 29.90 6.19 -2.59
C ILE A 146 29.17 5.16 -1.70
N THR A 147 29.69 3.93 -1.63
CA THR A 147 29.16 2.89 -0.74
C THR A 147 29.28 3.28 0.73
N VAL A 148 30.43 3.83 1.13
CA VAL A 148 30.65 4.30 2.51
C VAL A 148 29.73 5.48 2.85
N ILE A 149 29.55 6.42 1.91
CA ILE A 149 28.64 7.55 2.08
C ILE A 149 27.21 7.06 2.30
N PHE A 150 26.69 6.21 1.41
CA PHE A 150 25.32 5.68 1.56
C PHE A 150 25.14 4.86 2.83
N ARG A 151 26.13 4.06 3.23
CA ARG A 151 26.09 3.31 4.49
C ARG A 151 26.03 4.24 5.71
N THR A 152 26.80 5.32 5.69
CA THR A 152 26.81 6.32 6.76
C THR A 152 25.48 7.06 6.83
N ILE A 153 24.92 7.46 5.69
CA ILE A 153 23.61 8.13 5.62
C ILE A 153 22.51 7.19 6.12
N ALA A 154 22.54 5.91 5.75
CA ALA A 154 21.56 4.92 6.22
C ALA A 154 21.62 4.75 7.74
N PHE A 155 22.81 4.65 8.31
CA PHE A 155 23.01 4.56 9.77
C PHE A 155 22.53 5.83 10.49
N LEU A 156 22.79 7.01 9.91
CA LEU A 156 22.29 8.28 10.44
C LEU A 156 20.75 8.33 10.41
N ALA A 157 20.14 7.96 9.28
CA ALA A 157 18.69 7.92 9.13
C ALA A 157 18.05 6.93 10.13
N GLU A 158 18.65 5.77 10.34
CA GLU A 158 18.25 4.80 11.36
C GLU A 158 18.30 5.41 12.77
N THR A 159 19.40 6.08 13.11
CA THR A 159 19.56 6.76 14.40
C THR A 159 18.49 7.86 14.58
N CYS A 160 18.22 8.66 13.54
CA CYS A 160 17.18 9.68 13.57
C CYS A 160 15.79 9.10 13.80
N VAL A 161 15.45 7.98 13.14
CA VAL A 161 14.17 7.28 13.33
C VAL A 161 14.06 6.75 14.77
N PHE A 162 15.12 6.18 15.33
CA PHE A 162 15.11 5.71 16.71
C PHE A 162 14.89 6.86 17.71
N VAL A 163 15.57 7.99 17.53
CA VAL A 163 15.37 9.17 18.38
C VAL A 163 13.94 9.70 18.24
N TYR A 164 13.40 9.78 17.03
CA TYR A 164 12.03 10.23 16.79
C TYR A 164 10.99 9.35 17.48
N LEU A 165 11.11 8.03 17.35
CA LEU A 165 10.24 7.07 18.05
C LEU A 165 10.41 7.15 19.57
N GLY A 166 11.63 7.34 20.06
CA GLY A 166 11.92 7.53 21.49
C GLY A 166 11.26 8.79 22.06
N LEU A 167 11.34 9.92 21.36
CA LEU A 167 10.67 11.17 21.74
C LEU A 167 9.15 11.03 21.73
N GLY A 168 8.59 10.30 20.76
CA GLY A 168 7.15 10.06 20.68
C GLY A 168 6.56 9.35 21.91
N ILE A 169 7.37 8.63 22.69
CA ILE A 169 6.92 7.99 23.94
C ILE A 169 6.75 9.02 25.07
N PHE A 170 7.54 10.09 25.08
CA PHE A 170 7.50 11.12 26.13
C PHE A 170 6.37 12.14 25.92
N GLU A 171 5.91 12.34 24.68
CA GLU A 171 4.93 13.37 24.34
C GLU A 171 3.47 12.96 24.62
N TYR A 172 3.18 11.65 24.68
CA TYR A 172 1.82 11.14 24.91
C TYR A 172 1.60 10.70 26.36
N GLN A 173 0.65 11.34 27.07
CA GLN A 173 0.08 10.80 28.30
C GLN A 173 -0.72 9.53 27.99
N HIS A 174 -0.10 8.36 28.15
CA HIS A 174 -0.66 7.09 27.72
C HIS A 174 -1.77 6.57 28.66
N ALA A 175 -3.01 6.53 28.15
CA ALA A 175 -4.01 5.57 28.61
C ALA A 175 -3.58 4.17 28.16
N PHE A 176 -2.86 3.45 29.03
CA PHE A 176 -2.35 2.10 28.75
C PHE A 176 -3.51 1.11 28.51
N HIS A 177 -3.81 0.85 27.23
CA HIS A 177 -4.72 -0.22 26.83
C HIS A 177 -3.92 -1.44 26.36
N PRO A 178 -3.60 -2.41 27.23
CA PRO A 178 -2.78 -3.57 26.89
C PRO A 178 -3.34 -4.43 25.75
N LYS A 179 -4.66 -4.35 25.51
CA LYS A 179 -5.34 -5.03 24.40
C LYS A 179 -4.88 -4.52 23.03
N LEU A 180 -4.62 -3.22 22.88
CA LEU A 180 -4.17 -2.64 21.62
C LEU A 180 -2.74 -3.08 21.30
N ILE A 181 -1.85 -3.11 22.30
CA ILE A 181 -0.46 -3.55 22.14
C ILE A 181 -0.43 -5.01 21.67
N PHE A 182 -1.20 -5.89 22.32
CA PHE A 182 -1.27 -7.30 21.94
C PHE A 182 -1.78 -7.48 20.50
N TRP A 183 -2.86 -6.78 20.12
CA TRP A 183 -3.44 -6.89 18.78
C TRP A 183 -2.49 -6.35 17.69
N THR A 184 -1.77 -5.26 17.95
CA THR A 184 -0.77 -4.69 17.03
C THR A 184 0.38 -5.66 16.79
N ILE A 185 0.89 -6.32 17.83
CA ILE A 185 1.95 -7.33 17.69
C ILE A 185 1.47 -8.50 16.82
N VAL A 186 0.27 -9.05 17.11
CA VAL A 186 -0.31 -10.16 16.34
C VAL A 186 -0.54 -9.76 14.88
N LEU A 187 -1.15 -8.59 14.63
CA LEU A 187 -1.37 -8.07 13.27
C LEU A 187 -0.05 -7.88 12.51
N THR A 188 0.99 -7.37 13.15
CA THR A 188 2.28 -7.13 12.50
C THR A 188 2.95 -8.45 12.10
N LEU A 189 2.88 -9.47 12.96
CA LEU A 189 3.37 -10.83 12.66
C LEU A 189 2.61 -11.49 11.50
N VAL A 190 1.29 -11.38 11.51
CA VAL A 190 0.42 -11.92 10.45
C VAL A 190 0.61 -11.16 9.15
N GLY A 191 0.66 -9.83 9.18
CA GLY A 191 0.91 -8.99 8.00
C GLY A 191 2.26 -9.29 7.36
N ARG A 192 3.30 -9.50 8.18
CA ARG A 192 4.61 -9.95 7.69
C ARG A 192 4.54 -11.32 7.03
N ALA A 193 3.88 -12.29 7.66
CA ALA A 193 3.67 -13.61 7.07
C ALA A 193 2.94 -13.51 5.72
N ALA A 194 1.85 -12.74 5.68
CA ALA A 194 1.02 -12.54 4.51
C ALA A 194 1.76 -11.87 3.33
N HIS A 195 2.85 -11.12 3.57
CA HIS A 195 3.70 -10.60 2.49
C HIS A 195 4.80 -11.58 2.09
N VAL A 196 5.46 -12.23 3.06
CA VAL A 196 6.62 -13.12 2.80
C VAL A 196 6.22 -14.42 2.10
N PHE A 197 5.11 -15.04 2.47
CA PHE A 197 4.68 -16.32 1.87
C PHE A 197 4.28 -16.18 0.40
N PRO A 198 3.45 -15.19 -0.02
CA PRO A 198 3.13 -14.99 -1.43
C PRO A 198 4.34 -14.57 -2.26
N LEU A 199 5.24 -13.73 -1.73
CA LEU A 199 6.48 -13.39 -2.45
C LEU A 199 7.34 -14.64 -2.68
N SER A 200 7.50 -15.46 -1.64
CA SER A 200 8.27 -16.70 -1.73
C SER A 200 7.63 -17.70 -2.70
N PHE A 201 6.30 -17.76 -2.74
CA PHE A 201 5.55 -18.58 -3.70
C PHE A 201 5.72 -18.06 -5.15
N LEU A 202 5.57 -16.75 -5.36
CA LEU A 202 5.75 -16.11 -6.67
C LEU A 202 7.18 -16.31 -7.21
N MET A 203 8.19 -16.14 -6.35
CA MET A 203 9.59 -16.41 -6.72
C MET A 203 9.84 -17.89 -7.02
N ASN A 204 9.16 -18.80 -6.32
CA ASN A 204 9.24 -20.24 -6.59
C ASN A 204 8.53 -20.63 -7.90
N CYS A 205 7.55 -19.84 -8.37
CA CYS A 205 6.92 -20.00 -9.68
C CYS A 205 7.81 -19.50 -10.84
N PHE A 206 8.57 -18.42 -10.65
CA PHE A 206 9.44 -17.85 -11.70
C PHE A 206 10.83 -18.50 -11.81
N ARG A 207 11.21 -19.41 -10.89
CA ARG A 207 12.56 -20.00 -10.82
C ARG A 207 12.56 -21.49 -11.21
N SER A 208 13.57 -21.90 -12.00
CA SER A 208 13.73 -23.29 -12.46
C SER A 208 14.00 -24.28 -11.31
N LYS A 209 13.55 -25.53 -11.47
CA LYS A 209 13.37 -26.59 -10.46
C LYS A 209 14.58 -26.92 -9.55
N ASN A 210 15.79 -26.44 -9.86
CA ASN A 210 17.03 -26.78 -9.14
C ASN A 210 17.34 -25.91 -7.90
N HIS A 211 16.57 -24.86 -7.60
CA HIS A 211 16.80 -24.04 -6.40
C HIS A 211 15.48 -23.55 -5.79
N ARG A 212 14.61 -24.49 -5.42
CA ARG A 212 13.33 -24.17 -4.77
C ARG A 212 13.54 -23.87 -3.29
N ILE A 213 12.95 -22.76 -2.84
CA ILE A 213 12.97 -22.35 -1.44
C ILE A 213 11.97 -23.23 -0.69
N THR A 214 12.47 -24.22 0.06
CA THR A 214 11.67 -25.12 0.90
C THR A 214 10.94 -24.35 2.00
N PHE A 215 9.78 -24.84 2.44
CA PHE A 215 8.96 -24.25 3.50
C PHE A 215 9.75 -23.96 4.79
N SER A 216 10.72 -24.80 5.15
CA SER A 216 11.63 -24.58 6.29
C SER A 216 12.49 -23.33 6.11
N MET A 217 12.97 -23.04 4.89
CA MET A 217 13.74 -21.83 4.59
C MET A 217 12.83 -20.59 4.63
N GLN A 218 11.56 -20.71 4.19
CA GLN A 218 10.58 -19.62 4.28
C GLN A 218 10.23 -19.29 5.75
N LEU A 219 10.07 -20.31 6.59
CA LEU A 219 9.93 -20.14 8.03
C LEU A 219 11.17 -19.50 8.64
N ILE A 220 12.39 -19.91 8.25
CA ILE A 220 13.62 -19.26 8.71
C ILE A 220 13.65 -17.78 8.30
N MET A 221 13.27 -17.43 7.07
CA MET A 221 13.19 -16.03 6.61
C MET A 221 12.14 -15.22 7.40
N TRP A 222 11.00 -15.83 7.73
CA TRP A 222 9.97 -15.20 8.56
C TRP A 222 10.46 -14.97 10.00
N PHE A 223 11.16 -15.95 10.59
CA PHE A 223 11.73 -15.87 11.94
C PHE A 223 13.04 -15.07 12.03
N ALA A 224 13.76 -14.85 10.92
CA ALA A 224 15.04 -14.14 10.91
C ALA A 224 14.93 -12.71 11.43
N GLY A 225 13.84 -11.99 11.10
CA GLY A 225 13.66 -10.62 11.58
C GLY A 225 13.25 -10.48 13.04
N LEU A 226 13.00 -11.59 13.75
CA LEU A 226 12.90 -11.59 15.22
C LEU A 226 14.27 -11.83 15.88
N ARG A 227 15.27 -12.31 15.11
CA ARG A 227 16.58 -12.73 15.63
C ARG A 227 17.58 -11.57 15.75
N GLU A 228 17.53 -10.57 14.89
CA GLU A 228 18.44 -9.40 14.99
C GLU A 228 18.27 -8.64 16.32
N GLN A 229 17.05 -8.61 16.86
CA GLN A 229 16.76 -8.06 18.19
C GLN A 229 17.44 -8.84 19.33
N LYS A 230 17.68 -10.15 19.18
CA LYS A 230 18.35 -10.96 20.22
C LYS A 230 19.85 -10.70 20.29
N ASN A 231 20.51 -10.43 19.17
CA ASN A 231 21.95 -10.12 19.17
C ASN A 231 22.23 -8.72 19.73
N ILE A 232 21.30 -7.77 19.60
CA ILE A 232 21.44 -6.43 20.17
C ILE A 232 21.29 -6.48 21.71
N ILE A 233 20.36 -7.29 22.23
CA ILE A 233 20.13 -7.42 23.68
C ILE A 233 21.23 -8.27 24.36
N SER A 234 21.91 -9.18 23.67
CA SER A 234 23.05 -9.93 24.25
C SER A 234 24.39 -9.22 24.14
N SER A 235 24.44 -8.06 23.48
CA SER A 235 25.67 -7.27 23.29
C SER A 235 25.64 -5.93 24.07
N ILE A 236 24.60 -5.73 24.88
CA ILE A 236 24.48 -4.69 25.92
C ILE A 236 24.61 -5.39 27.27
#